data_AF-A0AAU9NAH4-F1
#
_entry.id   AF-A0AAU9NAH4-F1
#
_cell.length_a   1.000
_cell.length_b   1.000
_cell.length_c   1.000
_cell.angle_alpha   90.00
_cell.angle_beta   90.00
_cell.angle_gamma   90.00
#
_symmetry.space_group_name_H-M   'P 1'
#
loop_
_entity.id
_entity.type
_entity.pdbx_description
1 polymer ?
#
loop_
_entity_poly.entity_id
_entity_poly.type
_entity_poly.pdbx_seq_one_letter_code
_entity_poly.pdbx_strand_id
1 'polypeptide(L)'
;MRAGVYVSGKMKLLIAVLVLQLCFAGFHIVSRVALNIGVSKVVYPVYRNLLALVLLAPFAYFYEKKERPPITFSLLVQFFFLALVGITANQGFYILGLYYATPAFASAMQNSVPAITFLMASALRLEKVNIARRDGLAKVIGTLASVGGATVITLYKGPPLVHQDASVINHEDMLSGSPKMLNWTWGCIYLLGHCLSWAGWMVFQAPVVKKYPAKLSLTSFTCFFGLIQFMVIAAFFERDPMKWKIKSGEEIFTILYAGIVSSGIVLSLQTWCIQKGGPVFVAIFQPVQTVLVAIMAFAILHDQLYLGGLLGAMLIMMGLYSVLWGKTEEQRIEAGQDEKESPLTKHLLDDDAKIQEYTTVSDIP
;
A
#
# COMPACT_ATOMS: atom_id res chain seq x y z
N MET A 1 -18.82 29.53 18.97
CA MET A 1 -17.77 29.38 17.95
C MET A 1 -16.86 28.23 18.34
N ARG A 2 -16.96 27.05 17.70
CA ARG A 2 -15.96 25.99 17.89
C ARG A 2 -14.84 26.24 16.88
N ALA A 3 -13.65 26.59 17.37
CA ALA A 3 -12.44 26.64 16.57
C ALA A 3 -12.12 25.23 16.07
N GLY A 4 -12.64 24.88 14.89
CA GLY A 4 -12.28 23.64 14.22
C GLY A 4 -10.84 23.75 13.76
N VAL A 5 -9.96 22.89 14.27
CA VAL A 5 -8.59 22.76 13.78
C VAL A 5 -8.64 22.49 12.28
N TYR A 6 -8.27 23.47 11.47
CA TYR A 6 -8.28 23.35 10.02
C TYR A 6 -7.07 22.52 9.58
N VAL A 7 -7.23 21.21 9.54
CA VAL A 7 -6.19 20.29 9.06
C VAL A 7 -6.05 20.45 7.54
N SER A 8 -4.89 20.94 7.08
CA SER A 8 -4.57 21.05 5.65
C SER A 8 -4.71 19.71 4.92
N GLY A 9 -5.11 19.73 3.65
CA GLY A 9 -5.30 18.52 2.83
C GLY A 9 -4.05 17.62 2.78
N LYS A 10 -2.85 18.21 2.79
CA LYS A 10 -1.57 17.46 2.86
C LYS A 10 -1.43 16.72 4.19
N MET A 11 -1.83 17.33 5.30
CA MET A 11 -1.78 16.71 6.63
C MET A 11 -2.82 15.59 6.77
N LYS A 12 -4.03 15.75 6.20
CA LYS A 12 -5.02 14.66 6.13
C LYS A 12 -4.46 13.45 5.39
N LEU A 13 -3.78 13.68 4.26
CA LEU A 13 -3.16 12.63 3.46
C LEU A 13 -2.04 11.92 4.23
N LEU A 14 -1.16 12.66 4.91
CA LEU A 14 -0.10 12.08 5.73
C LEU A 14 -0.69 11.23 6.88
N ILE A 15 -1.66 11.76 7.62
CA ILE A 15 -2.33 11.04 8.72
C ILE A 15 -2.98 9.75 8.19
N ALA A 16 -3.71 9.83 7.09
CA ALA A 16 -4.34 8.65 6.48
C ALA A 16 -3.29 7.60 6.08
N VAL A 17 -2.14 8.05 5.55
CA VAL A 17 -1.06 7.12 5.20
C VAL A 17 -0.44 6.47 6.45
N LEU A 18 -0.19 7.22 7.51
CA LEU A 18 0.34 6.66 8.76
C LEU A 18 -0.64 5.69 9.44
N VAL A 19 -1.94 6.01 9.42
CA VAL A 19 -2.99 5.13 9.95
C VAL A 19 -3.05 3.82 9.18
N LEU A 20 -2.98 3.83 7.84
CA LEU A 20 -2.98 2.56 7.11
C LEU A 20 -1.74 1.72 7.42
N GLN A 21 -0.56 2.34 7.57
CA GLN A 21 0.67 1.59 7.89
C GLN A 21 0.58 0.96 9.28
N LEU A 22 -0.04 1.64 10.25
CA LEU A 22 -0.30 1.06 11.57
C LEU A 22 -1.25 -0.15 11.48
N CYS A 23 -2.35 -0.02 10.75
CA CYS A 23 -3.31 -1.11 10.58
C CYS A 23 -2.72 -2.30 9.80
N PHE A 24 -1.91 -2.06 8.78
CA PHE A 24 -1.20 -3.14 8.09
C PHE A 24 -0.13 -3.77 8.96
N ALA A 25 0.59 -3.00 9.76
CA ALA A 25 1.56 -3.56 10.70
C ALA A 25 0.87 -4.48 11.73
N GLY A 26 -0.31 -4.11 12.25
CA GLY A 26 -1.10 -5.00 13.09
C GLY A 26 -1.59 -6.25 12.35
N PHE A 27 -1.95 -6.11 11.06
CA PHE A 27 -2.34 -7.25 10.21
C PHE A 27 -1.23 -8.30 10.06
N HIS A 28 0.04 -7.92 10.07
CA HIS A 28 1.15 -8.87 10.06
C HIS A 28 1.14 -9.79 11.29
N ILE A 29 0.91 -9.21 12.47
CA ILE A 29 0.84 -9.97 13.72
C ILE A 29 -0.39 -10.85 13.73
N VAL A 30 -1.56 -10.29 13.40
CA VAL A 30 -2.84 -11.02 13.36
C VAL A 30 -2.80 -12.18 12.37
N SER A 31 -2.25 -11.97 11.17
CA SER A 31 -2.13 -13.04 10.17
C SER A 31 -1.19 -14.14 10.62
N ARG A 32 -0.13 -13.80 11.37
CA ARG A 32 0.75 -14.80 11.95
C ARG A 32 0.04 -15.63 13.02
N VAL A 33 -0.73 -14.99 13.89
CA VAL A 33 -1.58 -15.68 14.88
C VAL A 33 -2.55 -16.62 14.17
N ALA A 34 -3.26 -16.14 13.14
CA ALA A 34 -4.19 -16.94 12.36
C ALA A 34 -3.51 -18.19 11.76
N LEU A 35 -2.31 -18.04 11.21
CA LEU A 35 -1.54 -19.17 10.68
C LEU A 35 -1.10 -20.16 11.76
N ASN A 36 -0.72 -19.68 12.95
CA ASN A 36 -0.31 -20.52 14.07
C ASN A 36 -1.46 -21.37 14.63
N ILE A 37 -2.68 -20.82 14.68
CA ILE A 37 -3.89 -21.56 15.08
C ILE A 37 -4.44 -22.48 13.96
N GLY A 38 -3.81 -22.46 12.78
CA GLY A 38 -4.06 -23.43 11.71
C GLY A 38 -5.24 -23.09 10.80
N VAL A 39 -5.58 -21.80 10.61
CA VAL A 39 -6.60 -21.39 9.64
C VAL A 39 -6.25 -21.88 8.22
N SER A 40 -7.27 -22.17 7.42
CA SER A 40 -7.03 -22.45 6.00
C SER A 40 -6.54 -21.20 5.28
N LYS A 41 -5.44 -21.36 4.53
CA LYS A 41 -4.80 -20.29 3.75
C LYS A 41 -5.69 -19.82 2.60
N VAL A 42 -6.68 -20.62 2.20
CA VAL A 42 -7.61 -20.31 1.11
C VAL A 42 -8.94 -19.76 1.66
N VAL A 43 -9.47 -20.35 2.74
CA VAL A 43 -10.73 -19.90 3.35
C VAL A 43 -10.56 -18.58 4.10
N TYR A 44 -9.40 -18.33 4.70
CA TYR A 44 -9.15 -17.09 5.44
C TYR A 44 -9.31 -15.83 4.56
N PRO A 45 -8.71 -15.76 3.35
CA PRO A 45 -9.02 -14.69 2.38
C PRO A 45 -10.49 -14.62 1.94
N VAL A 46 -11.21 -15.75 1.87
CA VAL A 46 -12.66 -15.74 1.56
C VAL A 46 -13.42 -14.96 2.63
N TYR A 47 -13.27 -15.31 3.91
CA TYR A 47 -13.94 -14.60 5.00
C TYR A 47 -13.52 -13.13 5.07
N ARG A 48 -12.22 -12.87 4.91
CA ARG A 48 -11.67 -11.51 4.88
C ARG A 48 -12.38 -10.64 3.84
N ASN A 49 -12.51 -11.12 2.60
CA ASN A 49 -13.10 -10.32 1.52
C ASN A 49 -14.64 -10.29 1.58
N LEU A 50 -15.28 -11.34 2.10
CA LEU A 50 -16.73 -11.33 2.39
C LEU A 50 -17.08 -10.25 3.42
N LEU A 51 -16.37 -10.20 4.55
CA LEU A 51 -16.61 -9.20 5.59
C LEU A 51 -16.35 -7.78 5.08
N ALA A 52 -15.27 -7.58 4.32
CA ALA A 52 -14.98 -6.29 3.70
C ALA A 52 -16.10 -5.86 2.73
N LEU A 53 -16.63 -6.80 1.93
CA LEU A 53 -17.72 -6.52 1.01
C LEU A 53 -19.00 -6.16 1.76
N VAL A 54 -19.37 -6.93 2.78
CA VAL A 54 -20.55 -6.66 3.63
C VAL A 54 -20.43 -5.30 4.31
N LEU A 55 -19.22 -4.94 4.76
CA LEU A 55 -18.95 -3.63 5.34
C LEU A 55 -19.05 -2.51 4.31
N LEU A 56 -18.42 -2.65 3.14
CA LEU A 56 -18.26 -1.54 2.19
C LEU A 56 -19.45 -1.35 1.25
N ALA A 57 -20.12 -2.42 0.82
CA ALA A 57 -21.16 -2.35 -0.20
C ALA A 57 -22.34 -1.44 0.18
N PRO A 58 -22.84 -1.43 1.44
CA PRO A 58 -23.89 -0.49 1.85
C PRO A 58 -23.43 0.97 1.74
N PHE A 59 -22.25 1.29 2.27
CA PHE A 59 -21.72 2.65 2.23
C PHE A 59 -21.46 3.10 0.80
N ALA A 60 -20.90 2.22 -0.03
CA ALA A 60 -20.73 2.46 -1.46
C ALA A 60 -22.07 2.80 -2.11
N TYR A 61 -23.13 2.03 -1.84
CA TYR A 61 -24.46 2.23 -2.41
C TYR A 61 -25.08 3.56 -1.97
N PHE A 62 -25.06 3.87 -0.68
CA PHE A 62 -25.74 5.05 -0.15
C PHE A 62 -24.96 6.34 -0.34
N TYR A 63 -23.63 6.34 -0.14
CA TYR A 63 -22.81 7.56 -0.21
C TYR A 63 -22.42 7.93 -1.64
N GLU A 64 -22.12 6.97 -2.51
CA GLU A 64 -21.58 7.25 -3.84
C GLU A 64 -22.61 7.12 -4.96
N LYS A 65 -23.91 6.96 -4.64
CA LYS A 65 -24.98 6.77 -5.64
C LYS A 65 -24.93 7.78 -6.79
N LYS A 66 -24.62 9.04 -6.48
CA LYS A 66 -24.57 10.15 -7.44
C LYS A 66 -23.21 10.33 -8.12
N GLU A 67 -22.15 9.73 -7.58
CA GLU A 67 -20.77 9.89 -8.07
C GLU A 67 -20.35 8.74 -9.01
N ARG A 68 -21.16 7.70 -9.15
CA ARG A 68 -20.86 6.50 -9.95
C ARG A 68 -21.06 6.76 -11.45
N PRO A 69 -20.01 6.64 -12.27
CA PRO A 69 -20.18 6.52 -13.71
C PRO A 69 -20.96 5.25 -14.08
N PRO A 70 -21.54 5.19 -15.28
CA PRO A 70 -22.12 3.95 -15.80
C PRO A 70 -21.10 2.81 -15.82
N ILE A 71 -21.52 1.63 -15.34
CA ILE A 71 -20.67 0.45 -15.37
C ILE A 71 -20.64 -0.10 -16.80
N THR A 72 -19.47 -0.06 -17.42
CA THR A 72 -19.23 -0.65 -18.74
C THR A 72 -18.56 -2.01 -18.59
N PHE A 73 -18.65 -2.86 -19.62
CA PHE A 73 -17.94 -4.14 -19.63
C PHE A 73 -16.42 -3.97 -19.47
N SER A 74 -15.84 -2.94 -20.11
CA SER A 74 -14.41 -2.61 -19.95
C SER A 74 -14.03 -2.30 -18.50
N LEU A 75 -14.89 -1.59 -17.76
CA LEU A 75 -14.67 -1.32 -16.33
C LEU A 75 -14.78 -2.60 -15.49
N LEU A 76 -15.75 -3.47 -15.76
CA LEU A 76 -15.88 -4.75 -15.06
C LEU A 76 -14.63 -5.63 -15.26
N VAL A 77 -14.10 -5.69 -16.48
CA VAL A 77 -12.85 -6.40 -16.77
C VAL A 77 -11.68 -5.78 -16.00
N GLN A 78 -11.58 -4.45 -15.96
CA GLN A 78 -10.55 -3.77 -15.15
C GLN A 78 -10.69 -4.09 -13.66
N PHE A 79 -11.91 -4.10 -13.10
CA PHE A 79 -12.15 -4.45 -11.70
C PHE A 79 -11.80 -5.92 -11.41
N PHE A 80 -12.09 -6.83 -12.33
CA PHE A 80 -11.72 -8.24 -12.22
C PHE A 80 -10.20 -8.41 -12.16
N PHE A 81 -9.45 -7.76 -13.05
CA PHE A 81 -7.98 -7.80 -13.03
C PHE A 81 -7.39 -7.07 -11.82
N LEU A 82 -8.02 -5.97 -11.39
CA LEU A 82 -7.62 -5.27 -10.18
C LEU A 82 -7.76 -6.16 -8.95
N ALA A 83 -8.85 -6.95 -8.88
CA ALA A 83 -9.05 -7.95 -7.85
C ALA A 83 -8.07 -9.13 -7.98
N LEU A 84 -7.78 -9.57 -9.21
CA LEU A 84 -6.84 -10.67 -9.44
C LEU A 84 -5.45 -10.32 -8.90
N VAL A 85 -4.96 -9.11 -9.21
CA VAL A 85 -3.64 -8.64 -8.78
C VAL A 85 -3.66 -8.23 -7.30
N GLY A 86 -4.64 -7.41 -6.90
CA GLY A 86 -4.68 -6.75 -5.59
C GLY A 86 -5.29 -7.55 -4.45
N ILE A 87 -6.13 -8.54 -4.74
CA ILE A 87 -6.76 -9.40 -3.75
C ILE A 87 -6.20 -10.81 -3.87
N THR A 88 -6.42 -11.47 -5.00
CA THR A 88 -6.10 -12.90 -5.14
C THR A 88 -4.61 -13.18 -5.10
N ALA A 89 -3.84 -12.58 -6.00
CA ALA A 89 -2.38 -12.73 -6.02
C ALA A 89 -1.75 -12.10 -4.78
N ASN A 90 -2.07 -10.85 -4.46
CA ASN A 90 -1.47 -10.15 -3.33
C ASN A 90 -1.72 -10.86 -1.97
N GLN A 91 -2.97 -11.19 -1.64
CA GLN A 91 -3.29 -11.83 -0.35
C GLN A 91 -2.88 -13.29 -0.32
N GLY A 92 -3.03 -14.02 -1.43
CA GLY A 92 -2.63 -15.43 -1.54
C GLY A 92 -1.12 -15.60 -1.39
N PHE A 93 -0.34 -14.79 -2.10
CA PHE A 93 1.11 -14.80 -1.95
C PHE A 93 1.56 -14.32 -0.58
N TYR A 94 0.88 -13.35 0.01
CA TYR A 94 1.19 -12.92 1.38
C TYR A 94 1.01 -14.04 2.39
N ILE A 95 -0.14 -14.71 2.40
CA ILE A 95 -0.46 -15.73 3.41
C ILE A 95 0.42 -16.98 3.24
N LEU A 96 0.76 -17.35 2.00
CA LEU A 96 1.70 -18.43 1.71
C LEU A 96 3.14 -18.04 2.08
N GLY A 97 3.55 -16.81 1.77
CA GLY A 97 4.87 -16.30 2.14
C GLY A 97 5.05 -16.24 3.65
N LEU A 98 4.07 -15.70 4.38
CA LEU A 98 4.07 -15.62 5.84
C LEU A 98 3.97 -16.98 6.54
N TYR A 99 3.44 -18.00 5.85
CA TYR A 99 3.45 -19.37 6.38
C TYR A 99 4.88 -19.94 6.46
N TYR A 100 5.72 -19.63 5.46
CA TYR A 100 7.10 -20.11 5.40
C TYR A 100 8.13 -19.14 6.00
N ALA A 101 7.74 -17.88 6.25
CA ALA A 101 8.62 -16.84 6.77
C ALA A 101 8.07 -16.19 8.06
N THR A 102 8.82 -15.23 8.62
CA THR A 102 8.40 -14.47 9.81
C THR A 102 7.70 -13.16 9.41
N PRO A 103 6.87 -12.58 10.31
CA PRO A 103 6.26 -11.26 10.07
C PRO A 103 7.28 -10.17 9.77
N ALA A 104 8.41 -10.18 10.50
CA ALA A 104 9.52 -9.25 10.31
C ALA A 104 10.19 -9.39 8.94
N PHE A 105 10.44 -10.63 8.49
CA PHE A 105 10.99 -10.88 7.16
C PHE A 105 10.00 -10.48 6.05
N ALA A 106 8.71 -10.77 6.22
CA ALA A 106 7.68 -10.35 5.28
C ALA A 106 7.59 -8.83 5.15
N SER A 107 7.58 -8.09 6.28
CA SER A 107 7.60 -6.62 6.25
C SER A 107 8.89 -6.07 5.64
N ALA A 108 10.03 -6.72 5.91
CA ALA A 108 11.30 -6.35 5.31
C ALA A 108 11.29 -6.45 3.77
N MET A 109 10.81 -7.58 3.24
CA MET A 109 10.67 -7.78 1.79
C MET A 109 9.78 -6.73 1.15
N GLN A 110 8.71 -6.31 1.83
CA GLN A 110 7.81 -5.27 1.36
C GLN A 110 8.51 -3.90 1.20
N ASN A 111 9.66 -3.65 1.82
CA ASN A 111 10.38 -2.40 1.60
C ASN A 111 10.97 -2.25 0.19
N SER A 112 10.92 -3.31 -0.63
CA SER A 112 11.16 -3.23 -2.08
C SER A 112 9.97 -2.66 -2.87
N VAL A 113 8.76 -2.66 -2.31
CA VAL A 113 7.53 -2.16 -2.96
C VAL A 113 7.64 -0.71 -3.44
N PRO A 114 8.20 0.27 -2.71
CA PRO A 114 8.44 1.62 -3.23
C PRO A 114 9.24 1.63 -4.54
N ALA A 115 10.34 0.88 -4.59
CA ALA A 115 11.22 0.82 -5.77
C ALA A 115 10.50 0.14 -6.95
N ILE A 116 9.82 -0.98 -6.71
CA ILE A 116 9.04 -1.68 -7.75
C ILE A 116 7.91 -0.77 -8.26
N THR A 117 7.18 -0.10 -7.36
CA THR A 117 6.08 0.81 -7.69
C THR A 117 6.59 1.97 -8.54
N PHE A 118 7.74 2.56 -8.19
CA PHE A 118 8.35 3.63 -8.94
C PHE A 118 8.73 3.18 -10.36
N LEU A 119 9.39 2.03 -10.51
CA LEU A 119 9.75 1.46 -11.81
C LEU A 119 8.51 1.23 -12.69
N MET A 120 7.47 0.60 -12.13
CA MET A 120 6.21 0.33 -12.84
C MET A 120 5.46 1.61 -13.22
N ALA A 121 5.36 2.57 -12.30
CA ALA A 121 4.70 3.85 -12.55
C ALA A 121 5.43 4.68 -13.62
N SER A 122 6.76 4.64 -13.63
CA SER A 122 7.60 5.28 -14.65
C SER A 122 7.42 4.63 -16.01
N ALA A 123 7.44 3.29 -16.09
CA ALA A 123 7.22 2.55 -17.33
C ALA A 123 5.84 2.83 -17.95
N LEU A 124 4.82 3.03 -17.11
CA LEU A 124 3.46 3.38 -17.54
C LEU A 124 3.23 4.89 -17.69
N ARG A 125 4.27 5.73 -17.58
CA ARG A 125 4.21 7.20 -17.67
C ARG A 125 3.20 7.84 -16.70
N LEU A 126 2.95 7.19 -15.56
CA LEU A 126 2.12 7.74 -14.48
C LEU A 126 2.91 8.72 -13.60
N GLU A 127 4.24 8.62 -13.63
CA GLU A 127 5.19 9.52 -12.97
C GLU A 127 6.17 10.06 -14.00
N LYS A 128 6.40 11.38 -14.00
CA LYS A 128 7.40 12.02 -14.86
C LYS A 128 8.73 12.02 -14.11
N VAL A 129 9.61 11.07 -14.41
CA VAL A 129 10.92 11.03 -13.78
C VAL A 129 11.91 11.84 -14.61
N ASN A 130 12.30 13.00 -14.11
CA ASN A 130 13.46 13.71 -14.62
C ASN A 130 14.64 13.52 -13.64
N ILE A 131 15.44 12.47 -13.85
CA ILE A 131 16.60 12.15 -12.99
C ILE A 131 17.66 13.26 -13.02
N ALA A 132 17.67 14.10 -14.06
CA ALA A 132 18.56 15.25 -14.15
C ALA A 132 18.15 16.42 -13.23
N ARG A 133 16.91 16.43 -12.71
CA ARG A 133 16.44 17.44 -11.75
C ARG A 133 16.66 17.00 -10.30
N ARG A 134 16.96 17.98 -9.43
CA ARG A 134 17.23 17.76 -8.00
C ARG A 134 16.07 17.09 -7.26
N ASP A 135 14.82 17.41 -7.61
CA ASP A 135 13.64 16.78 -7.03
C ASP A 135 13.50 15.30 -7.43
N GLY A 136 13.77 14.97 -8.70
CA GLY A 136 13.80 13.58 -9.18
C GLY A 136 14.90 12.75 -8.52
N LEU A 137 16.12 13.31 -8.40
CA LEU A 137 17.24 12.64 -7.74
C LEU A 137 16.98 12.37 -6.26
N ALA A 138 16.38 13.33 -5.54
CA ALA A 138 16.01 13.15 -4.13
C ALA A 138 15.01 12.00 -3.93
N LYS A 139 14.02 11.84 -4.81
CA LYS A 139 13.07 10.71 -4.76
C LYS A 139 13.76 9.36 -4.97
N VAL A 140 14.70 9.28 -5.90
CA VAL A 140 15.44 8.03 -6.19
C VAL A 140 16.37 7.67 -5.04
N ILE A 141 17.21 8.60 -4.59
CA ILE A 141 18.14 8.38 -3.47
C ILE A 141 17.37 8.05 -2.18
N GLY A 142 16.29 8.78 -1.90
CA GLY A 142 15.44 8.52 -0.74
C GLY A 142 14.83 7.12 -0.77
N THR A 143 14.38 6.67 -1.94
CA THR A 143 13.88 5.30 -2.14
C THR A 143 14.97 4.26 -1.89
N LEU A 144 16.17 4.45 -2.45
CA LEU A 144 17.30 3.53 -2.24
C LEU A 144 17.75 3.50 -0.78
N ALA A 145 17.79 4.64 -0.09
CA ALA A 145 18.10 4.72 1.33
C ALA A 145 17.05 3.98 2.18
N SER A 146 15.76 4.13 1.88
CA SER A 146 14.70 3.38 2.57
C SER A 146 14.79 1.87 2.34
N VAL A 147 15.06 1.41 1.11
CA VAL A 147 15.30 -0.01 0.79
C VAL A 147 16.56 -0.52 1.50
N GLY A 148 17.62 0.28 1.55
CA GLY A 148 18.86 -0.03 2.27
C GLY A 148 18.64 -0.18 3.77
N GLY A 149 17.92 0.75 4.39
CA GLY A 149 17.57 0.71 5.82
C GLY A 149 16.79 -0.54 6.19
N ALA A 150 15.80 -0.90 5.37
CA ALA A 150 15.09 -2.16 5.50
C ALA A 150 15.97 -3.41 5.39
N THR A 151 16.91 -3.39 4.45
CA THR A 151 17.88 -4.47 4.27
C THR A 151 18.77 -4.62 5.51
N VAL A 152 19.18 -3.50 6.13
CA VAL A 152 19.92 -3.51 7.40
C VAL A 152 19.11 -4.14 8.53
N ILE A 153 17.82 -3.80 8.69
CA ILE A 153 16.95 -4.44 9.71
C ILE A 153 16.93 -5.97 9.56
N THR A 154 17.04 -6.46 8.33
CA THR A 154 16.88 -7.88 7.99
C THR A 154 18.18 -8.68 8.11
N LEU A 155 19.25 -8.14 7.54
CA LEU A 155 20.52 -8.85 7.39
C LEU A 155 21.48 -8.57 8.54
N TYR A 156 21.29 -7.46 9.27
CA TYR A 156 22.12 -7.10 10.40
C TYR A 156 21.26 -7.11 11.67
N LYS A 157 21.45 -8.12 12.53
CA LYS A 157 20.88 -8.11 13.88
C LYS A 157 21.67 -7.15 14.78
N GLY A 158 22.97 -7.38 14.96
CA GLY A 158 23.76 -6.69 15.99
C GLY A 158 23.37 -7.15 17.41
N PRO A 159 23.91 -6.54 18.48
CA PRO A 159 23.59 -6.91 19.85
C PRO A 159 22.13 -6.58 20.22
N PRO A 160 21.52 -7.32 21.16
CA PRO A 160 20.21 -6.98 21.71
C PRO A 160 20.31 -5.65 22.48
N LEU A 161 19.37 -4.75 22.22
CA LEU A 161 19.34 -3.42 22.84
C LEU A 161 18.65 -3.43 24.21
N VAL A 162 17.76 -4.39 24.45
CA VAL A 162 17.02 -4.57 25.70
C VAL A 162 17.02 -6.05 26.03
N HIS A 163 17.62 -6.43 27.17
CA HIS A 163 17.50 -7.77 27.70
C HIS A 163 16.14 -7.89 28.38
N GLN A 164 15.18 -8.53 27.71
CA GLN A 164 14.02 -9.08 28.40
C GLN A 164 14.38 -10.48 28.89
N ASP A 165 14.09 -10.78 30.16
CA ASP A 165 14.11 -12.13 30.72
C ASP A 165 13.00 -12.95 30.06
N ALA A 166 13.21 -13.31 28.79
CA ALA A 166 12.38 -14.27 28.11
C ALA A 166 12.75 -15.64 28.69
N SER A 167 11.84 -16.24 29.44
CA SER A 167 11.84 -17.69 29.66
C SER A 167 12.06 -18.34 28.30
N VAL A 168 13.18 -19.05 28.18
CA VAL A 168 13.76 -19.60 26.95
C VAL A 168 12.69 -20.29 26.09
N ILE A 169 12.10 -19.55 25.14
CA ILE A 169 11.63 -20.13 23.89
C ILE A 169 12.81 -19.92 22.95
N ASN A 170 13.60 -20.98 22.80
CA ASN A 170 14.78 -21.03 21.93
C ASN A 170 14.44 -20.52 20.53
N HIS A 171 14.72 -19.25 20.26
CA HIS A 171 14.73 -18.68 18.91
C HIS A 171 16.02 -18.99 18.14
N GLU A 172 16.94 -19.77 18.72
CA GLU A 172 18.14 -20.28 18.05
C GLU A 172 17.84 -21.36 17.00
N ASP A 173 16.63 -21.91 16.97
CA ASP A 173 16.28 -23.03 16.07
C ASP A 173 15.87 -22.61 14.64
N MET A 174 16.14 -21.36 14.24
CA MET A 174 15.91 -20.90 12.86
C MET A 174 17.14 -21.04 11.94
N LEU A 175 18.34 -21.30 12.49
CA LEU A 175 19.59 -21.33 11.70
C LEU A 175 20.37 -22.66 11.80
N SER A 176 19.95 -23.60 12.64
CA SER A 176 20.64 -24.89 12.80
C SER A 176 19.76 -26.09 12.42
N GLY A 177 19.99 -26.62 11.20
CA GLY A 177 19.83 -28.04 10.86
C GLY A 177 18.45 -28.70 11.01
N SER A 178 17.51 -28.47 10.07
CA SER A 178 16.41 -29.41 9.78
C SER A 178 15.77 -29.12 8.40
N PRO A 179 14.79 -29.90 7.90
CA PRO A 179 14.14 -29.78 6.58
C PRO A 179 13.46 -28.43 6.26
N LYS A 180 13.62 -27.41 7.10
CA LYS A 180 13.09 -26.04 6.95
C LYS A 180 13.82 -25.21 5.89
N MET A 181 15.08 -25.51 5.53
CA MET A 181 15.79 -24.77 4.48
C MET A 181 15.13 -24.88 3.09
N LEU A 182 14.50 -26.01 2.77
CA LEU A 182 13.82 -26.22 1.49
C LEU A 182 12.56 -25.34 1.36
N ASN A 183 11.96 -24.97 2.50
CA ASN A 183 10.71 -24.22 2.56
C ASN A 183 10.92 -22.70 2.63
N TRP A 184 12.10 -22.24 3.05
CA TRP A 184 12.43 -20.82 3.11
C TRP A 184 12.45 -20.15 1.72
N THR A 185 12.98 -20.86 0.71
CA THR A 185 12.97 -20.36 -0.68
C THR A 185 11.55 -20.11 -1.19
N TRP A 186 10.60 -20.98 -0.86
CA TRP A 186 9.19 -20.76 -1.19
C TRP A 186 8.63 -19.52 -0.47
N GLY A 187 9.01 -19.31 0.79
CA GLY A 187 8.72 -18.07 1.52
C GLY A 187 9.19 -16.82 0.76
N CYS A 188 10.44 -16.81 0.29
CA CYS A 188 11.00 -15.71 -0.51
C CYS A 188 10.25 -15.51 -1.83
N ILE A 189 9.98 -16.58 -2.58
CA ILE A 189 9.28 -16.51 -3.88
C ILE A 189 7.87 -15.94 -3.70
N TYR A 190 7.12 -16.44 -2.72
CA TYR A 190 5.77 -15.94 -2.45
C TYR A 190 5.81 -14.49 -1.96
N LEU A 191 6.73 -14.12 -1.07
CA LEU A 191 6.83 -12.72 -0.63
C LEU A 191 7.25 -11.77 -1.74
N LEU A 192 8.11 -12.19 -2.67
CA LEU A 192 8.41 -11.42 -3.88
C LEU A 192 7.19 -11.26 -4.77
N GLY A 193 6.43 -12.35 -4.99
CA GLY A 193 5.16 -12.32 -5.72
C GLY A 193 4.14 -11.38 -5.07
N HIS A 194 4.09 -11.35 -3.74
CA HIS A 194 3.28 -10.40 -2.97
C HIS A 194 3.72 -8.95 -3.22
N CYS A 195 5.02 -8.65 -3.17
CA CYS A 195 5.55 -7.30 -3.39
C CYS A 195 5.25 -6.80 -4.82
N LEU A 196 5.48 -7.64 -5.82
CA LEU A 196 5.17 -7.35 -7.23
C LEU A 196 3.66 -7.11 -7.42
N SER A 197 2.83 -7.98 -6.84
CA SER A 197 1.37 -7.85 -6.92
C SER A 197 0.89 -6.59 -6.21
N TRP A 198 1.48 -6.21 -5.08
CA TRP A 198 1.10 -5.00 -4.36
C TRP A 198 1.44 -3.74 -5.14
N ALA A 199 2.68 -3.65 -5.63
CA ALA A 199 3.13 -2.54 -6.46
C ALA A 199 2.27 -2.43 -7.73
N GLY A 200 2.07 -3.56 -8.43
CA GLY A 200 1.22 -3.62 -9.61
C GLY A 200 -0.22 -3.23 -9.33
N TRP A 201 -0.77 -3.63 -8.19
CA TRP A 201 -2.10 -3.22 -7.77
C TRP A 201 -2.20 -1.71 -7.59
N MET A 202 -1.29 -1.09 -6.82
CA MET A 202 -1.32 0.35 -6.58
C MET A 202 -1.19 1.14 -7.89
N VAL A 203 -0.26 0.75 -8.75
CA VAL A 203 0.00 1.39 -10.04
C VAL A 203 -1.19 1.23 -10.99
N PHE A 204 -1.77 0.02 -11.08
CA PHE A 204 -2.93 -0.23 -11.93
C PHE A 204 -4.21 0.43 -11.39
N GLN A 205 -4.33 0.59 -10.07
CA GLN A 205 -5.47 1.24 -9.45
C GLN A 205 -5.55 2.74 -9.79
N ALA A 206 -4.41 3.42 -9.96
CA ALA A 206 -4.35 4.85 -10.23
C ALA A 206 -5.12 5.30 -11.50
N PRO A 207 -4.95 4.69 -12.69
CA PRO A 207 -5.77 5.02 -13.85
C PRO A 207 -7.23 4.56 -13.72
N VAL A 208 -7.51 3.47 -13.02
CA VAL A 208 -8.88 2.95 -12.85
C VAL A 208 -9.71 3.89 -11.95
N VAL A 209 -9.15 4.37 -10.84
CA VAL A 209 -9.84 5.32 -9.94
C VAL A 209 -10.06 6.70 -10.59
N LYS A 210 -9.28 7.05 -11.63
CA LYS A 210 -9.56 8.23 -12.46
C LYS A 210 -10.79 8.02 -13.36
N LYS A 211 -10.95 6.83 -13.95
CA LYS A 211 -12.12 6.47 -14.78
C LYS A 211 -13.38 6.25 -13.95
N TYR A 212 -13.22 5.74 -12.73
CA TYR A 212 -14.32 5.43 -11.81
C TYR A 212 -14.03 6.03 -10.42
N PRO A 213 -14.39 7.31 -10.18
CA PRO A 213 -13.98 8.06 -8.99
C PRO A 213 -14.71 7.69 -7.69
N ALA A 214 -15.75 6.83 -7.78
CA ALA A 214 -16.47 6.25 -6.65
C ALA A 214 -15.60 5.18 -5.97
N LYS A 215 -14.85 5.59 -4.94
CA LYS A 215 -13.79 4.81 -4.28
C LYS A 215 -14.32 3.62 -3.51
N LEU A 216 -15.35 3.80 -2.68
CA LEU A 216 -15.93 2.71 -1.90
C LEU A 216 -16.55 1.66 -2.82
N SER A 217 -17.14 2.12 -3.92
CA SER A 217 -17.71 1.28 -4.97
C SER A 217 -16.62 0.51 -5.71
N LEU A 218 -15.52 1.17 -6.09
CA LEU A 218 -14.34 0.53 -6.68
C LEU A 218 -13.79 -0.56 -5.76
N THR A 219 -13.57 -0.25 -4.48
CA THR A 219 -13.06 -1.20 -3.49
C THR A 219 -14.05 -2.35 -3.27
N SER A 220 -15.37 -2.07 -3.23
CA SER A 220 -16.41 -3.09 -3.12
C SER A 220 -16.40 -4.05 -4.31
N PHE A 221 -16.32 -3.56 -5.55
CA PHE A 221 -16.20 -4.42 -6.73
C PHE A 221 -14.91 -5.25 -6.72
N THR A 222 -13.81 -4.65 -6.27
CA THR A 222 -12.53 -5.34 -6.13
C THR A 222 -12.63 -6.47 -5.09
N CYS A 223 -13.26 -6.23 -3.94
CA CYS A 223 -13.54 -7.27 -2.94
C CYS A 223 -14.50 -8.34 -3.46
N PHE A 224 -15.53 -7.96 -4.22
CA PHE A 224 -16.50 -8.88 -4.82
C PHE A 224 -15.83 -9.84 -5.81
N PHE A 225 -15.08 -9.33 -6.79
CA PHE A 225 -14.37 -10.18 -7.73
C PHE A 225 -13.29 -11.02 -7.04
N GLY A 226 -12.59 -10.46 -6.06
CA GLY A 226 -11.59 -11.19 -5.28
C GLY A 226 -12.20 -12.33 -4.46
N LEU A 227 -13.38 -12.10 -3.87
CA LEU A 227 -14.18 -13.12 -3.20
C LEU A 227 -14.53 -14.26 -4.17
N ILE A 228 -15.05 -13.95 -5.36
CA ILE A 228 -15.35 -14.95 -6.38
C ILE A 228 -14.11 -15.75 -6.77
N GLN A 229 -12.99 -15.07 -7.03
CA GLN A 229 -11.73 -15.71 -7.41
C GLN A 229 -11.23 -16.66 -6.31
N PHE A 230 -11.25 -16.25 -5.04
CA PHE A 230 -10.89 -17.12 -3.93
C PHE A 230 -11.88 -18.27 -3.72
N MET A 231 -13.18 -18.05 -3.93
CA MET A 231 -14.19 -19.12 -3.88
C MET A 231 -13.93 -20.18 -4.97
N VAL A 232 -13.57 -19.76 -6.19
CA VAL A 232 -13.16 -20.65 -7.27
C VAL A 232 -11.91 -21.45 -6.86
N ILE A 233 -10.88 -20.79 -6.33
CA ILE A 233 -9.68 -21.48 -5.81
C ILE A 233 -10.07 -22.48 -4.71
N ALA A 234 -10.93 -22.09 -3.77
CA ALA A 234 -11.36 -22.94 -2.66
C ALA A 234 -12.10 -24.20 -3.15
N ALA A 235 -12.93 -24.08 -4.20
CA ALA A 235 -13.62 -25.23 -4.78
C ALA A 235 -12.65 -26.32 -5.30
N PHE A 236 -11.46 -25.94 -5.76
CA PHE A 236 -10.45 -26.89 -6.23
C PHE A 236 -9.50 -27.36 -5.13
N PHE A 237 -9.07 -26.45 -4.25
CA PHE A 237 -7.96 -26.67 -3.32
C PHE A 237 -8.38 -26.90 -1.85
N GLU A 238 -9.59 -26.52 -1.45
CA GLU A 238 -10.08 -26.70 -0.07
C GLU A 238 -11.43 -27.42 -0.05
N ARG A 239 -11.37 -28.72 -0.35
CA ARG A 239 -12.55 -29.61 -0.45
C ARG A 239 -13.04 -30.13 0.90
N ASP A 240 -12.25 -29.95 1.97
CA ASP A 240 -12.63 -30.39 3.31
C ASP A 240 -13.59 -29.36 3.96
N PRO A 241 -14.88 -29.70 4.18
CA PRO A 241 -15.83 -28.78 4.80
C PRO A 241 -15.47 -28.43 6.26
N MET A 242 -14.64 -29.22 6.94
CA MET A 242 -14.20 -28.93 8.31
C MET A 242 -13.25 -27.72 8.37
N LYS A 243 -12.62 -27.34 7.26
CA LYS A 243 -11.76 -26.16 7.14
C LYS A 243 -12.53 -24.84 7.04
N TRP A 244 -13.84 -24.93 6.80
CA TRP A 244 -14.79 -23.81 6.78
C TRP A 244 -15.49 -23.61 8.13
N LYS A 245 -15.27 -24.50 9.10
CA LYS A 245 -15.81 -24.32 10.45
C LYS A 245 -14.83 -23.47 11.26
N ILE A 246 -15.32 -22.34 11.76
CA ILE A 246 -14.59 -21.49 12.72
C ILE A 246 -14.58 -22.21 14.08
N LYS A 247 -13.38 -22.40 14.66
CA LYS A 247 -13.16 -23.29 15.80
C LYS A 247 -12.95 -22.56 17.13
N SER A 248 -12.54 -21.29 17.11
CA SER A 248 -12.19 -20.55 18.33
C SER A 248 -12.53 -19.06 18.26
N GLY A 249 -12.63 -18.42 19.43
CA GLY A 249 -12.77 -16.95 19.51
C GLY A 249 -11.57 -16.19 18.95
N GLU A 250 -10.37 -16.76 19.06
CA GLU A 250 -9.16 -16.21 18.45
C GLU A 250 -9.25 -16.22 16.92
N GLU A 251 -9.76 -17.29 16.33
CA GLU A 251 -10.01 -17.37 14.88
C GLU A 251 -10.99 -16.28 14.44
N ILE A 252 -12.10 -16.10 15.17
CA ILE A 252 -13.06 -15.01 14.92
C ILE A 252 -12.37 -13.64 14.95
N PHE A 253 -11.56 -13.38 15.98
CA PHE A 253 -10.84 -12.11 16.10
C PHE A 253 -9.93 -11.86 14.88
N THR A 254 -9.17 -12.86 14.46
CA THR A 254 -8.25 -12.72 13.31
C THR A 254 -9.00 -12.43 12.01
N ILE A 255 -10.12 -13.13 11.79
CA ILE A 255 -10.98 -12.95 10.61
C ILE A 255 -11.62 -11.54 10.63
N LEU A 256 -12.12 -11.08 11.78
CA LEU A 256 -12.73 -9.75 11.92
C LEU A 256 -11.72 -8.64 11.67
N TYR A 257 -10.53 -8.71 12.26
CA TYR A 257 -9.48 -7.72 12.03
C TYR A 257 -9.06 -7.70 10.55
N ALA A 258 -8.83 -8.86 9.96
CA ALA A 258 -8.45 -8.98 8.55
C ALA A 258 -9.52 -8.37 7.61
N GLY A 259 -10.79 -8.71 7.84
CA GLY A 259 -11.90 -8.29 6.98
C GLY A 259 -12.27 -6.83 7.17
N ILE A 260 -12.50 -6.40 8.41
CA ILE A 260 -13.01 -5.06 8.73
C ILE A 260 -11.88 -4.03 8.63
N VAL A 261 -10.78 -4.26 9.35
CA VAL A 261 -9.69 -3.28 9.45
C VAL A 261 -8.84 -3.33 8.19
N SER A 262 -8.25 -4.49 7.88
CA SER A 262 -7.23 -4.57 6.82
C SER A 262 -7.81 -4.56 5.41
N SER A 263 -9.01 -5.10 5.18
CA SER A 263 -9.66 -5.06 3.87
C SER A 263 -10.68 -3.94 3.73
N GLY A 264 -11.60 -3.80 4.68
CA GLY A 264 -12.65 -2.78 4.59
C GLY A 264 -12.11 -1.35 4.69
N ILE A 265 -11.55 -1.01 5.86
CA ILE A 265 -11.07 0.34 6.15
C ILE A 265 -9.81 0.66 5.34
N VAL A 266 -8.77 -0.17 5.49
CA VAL A 266 -7.45 0.13 4.94
C VAL A 266 -7.45 0.19 3.41
N LEU A 267 -8.10 -0.73 2.69
CA LEU A 267 -8.09 -0.68 1.21
C LEU A 267 -8.88 0.52 0.68
N SER A 268 -9.94 0.92 1.38
CA SER A 268 -10.69 2.14 1.05
C SER A 268 -9.83 3.39 1.27
N LEU A 269 -9.12 3.47 2.40
CA LEU A 269 -8.15 4.53 2.68
C LEU A 269 -7.01 4.54 1.67
N GLN A 270 -6.44 3.37 1.34
CA GLN A 270 -5.39 3.22 0.34
C GLN A 270 -5.87 3.77 -1.02
N THR A 271 -7.10 3.44 -1.41
CA THR A 271 -7.70 3.94 -2.67
C THR A 271 -7.81 5.46 -2.67
N TRP A 272 -8.26 6.03 -1.57
CA TRP A 272 -8.30 7.48 -1.39
C TRP A 272 -6.90 8.11 -1.43
N CYS A 273 -5.91 7.51 -0.76
CA CYS A 273 -4.53 7.99 -0.74
C CYS A 273 -3.88 7.91 -2.14
N ILE A 274 -4.12 6.84 -2.92
CA ILE A 274 -3.63 6.72 -4.29
C ILE A 274 -4.27 7.77 -5.19
N GLN A 275 -5.57 8.04 -5.05
CA GLN A 275 -6.24 9.08 -5.83
C GLN A 275 -5.67 10.47 -5.54
N LYS A 276 -5.36 10.77 -4.27
CA LYS A 276 -4.88 12.10 -3.85
C LYS A 276 -3.37 12.29 -3.97
N GLY A 277 -2.60 11.25 -3.66
CA GLY A 277 -1.14 11.29 -3.58
C GLY A 277 -0.44 10.57 -4.73
N GLY A 278 -1.11 9.72 -5.48
CA GLY A 278 -0.48 8.83 -6.45
C GLY A 278 0.07 7.55 -5.81
N PRO A 279 0.33 6.50 -6.62
CA PRO A 279 0.73 5.19 -6.12
C PRO A 279 2.12 5.19 -5.49
N VAL A 280 3.10 5.91 -6.06
CA VAL A 280 4.46 5.99 -5.53
C VAL A 280 4.48 6.64 -4.14
N PHE A 281 3.64 7.68 -3.94
CA PHE A 281 3.52 8.34 -2.65
C PHE A 281 2.96 7.44 -1.55
N VAL A 282 2.03 6.54 -1.86
CA VAL A 282 1.55 5.59 -0.86
C VAL A 282 2.63 4.56 -0.56
N ALA A 283 3.27 4.04 -1.63
CA ALA A 283 4.29 3.02 -1.52
C ALA A 283 5.50 3.47 -0.68
N ILE A 284 5.95 4.73 -0.81
CA ILE A 284 7.14 5.19 -0.08
C ILE A 284 7.00 5.07 1.43
N PHE A 285 5.80 5.04 2.01
CA PHE A 285 5.59 4.88 3.45
C PHE A 285 5.67 3.43 3.95
N GLN A 286 5.87 2.46 3.06
CA GLN A 286 6.04 1.04 3.42
C GLN A 286 7.09 0.79 4.53
N PRO A 287 8.25 1.48 4.53
CA PRO A 287 9.23 1.36 5.60
C PRO A 287 8.71 1.71 7.00
N VAL A 288 7.74 2.63 7.11
CA VAL A 288 7.10 2.94 8.41
C VAL A 288 6.38 1.70 8.95
N GLN A 289 5.70 0.95 8.08
CA GLN A 289 5.05 -0.31 8.46
C GLN A 289 6.05 -1.29 9.07
N THR A 290 7.25 -1.41 8.48
CA THR A 290 8.30 -2.32 8.98
C THR A 290 8.74 -1.97 10.40
N VAL A 291 8.93 -0.67 10.68
CA VAL A 291 9.27 -0.20 12.04
C VAL A 291 8.13 -0.53 13.02
N LEU A 292 6.88 -0.28 12.63
CA LEU A 292 5.72 -0.57 13.46
C LEU A 292 5.55 -2.09 13.71
N VAL A 293 5.82 -2.93 12.71
CA VAL A 293 5.83 -4.40 12.86
C VAL A 293 6.90 -4.82 13.85
N ALA A 294 8.12 -4.27 13.77
CA ALA A 294 9.19 -4.59 14.70
C ALA A 294 8.84 -4.21 16.16
N ILE A 295 8.24 -3.03 16.37
CA ILE A 295 7.78 -2.58 17.68
C ILE A 295 6.67 -3.51 18.21
N MET A 296 5.68 -3.84 17.38
CA MET A 296 4.58 -4.73 17.80
C MET A 296 5.04 -6.18 18.02
N ALA A 297 6.00 -6.66 17.23
CA ALA A 297 6.60 -7.97 17.44
C ALA A 297 7.33 -8.03 18.79
N PHE A 298 8.12 -7.01 19.12
CA PHE A 298 8.73 -6.90 20.45
C PHE A 298 7.68 -6.84 21.57
N ALA A 299 6.67 -6.00 21.44
CA ALA A 299 5.70 -5.75 22.51
C ALA A 299 4.69 -6.88 22.71
N ILE A 300 4.26 -7.55 21.65
CA ILE A 300 3.15 -8.54 21.67
C ILE A 300 3.66 -9.97 21.56
N LEU A 301 4.69 -10.22 20.74
CA LEU A 301 5.27 -11.55 20.56
C LEU A 301 6.49 -11.81 21.47
N HIS A 302 6.92 -10.81 22.24
CA HIS A 302 8.13 -10.87 23.08
C HIS A 302 9.42 -11.19 22.30
N ASP A 303 9.46 -10.81 21.01
CA ASP A 303 10.69 -10.88 20.20
C ASP A 303 11.74 -9.88 20.74
N GLN A 304 13.04 -10.14 20.57
CA GLN A 304 14.08 -9.18 21.00
C GLN A 304 14.35 -8.08 19.98
N LEU A 305 14.58 -6.84 20.45
CA LEU A 305 15.01 -5.71 19.62
C LEU A 305 16.53 -5.67 19.52
N TYR A 306 17.05 -5.68 18.29
CA TYR A 306 18.49 -5.66 18.03
C TYR A 306 18.95 -4.33 17.41
N LEU A 307 20.25 -4.02 17.55
CA LEU A 307 20.88 -2.76 17.10
C LEU A 307 20.61 -2.45 15.61
N GLY A 308 20.62 -3.46 14.75
CA GLY A 308 20.36 -3.26 13.33
C GLY A 308 18.92 -2.87 13.01
N GLY A 309 17.96 -3.21 13.88
CA GLY A 309 16.60 -2.67 13.84
C GLY A 309 16.57 -1.15 14.02
N LEU A 310 17.34 -0.63 14.98
CA LEU A 310 17.45 0.81 15.23
C LEU A 310 18.15 1.55 14.08
N LEU A 311 19.31 1.05 13.63
CA LEU A 311 20.06 1.66 12.54
C LEU A 311 19.26 1.66 11.23
N GLY A 312 18.61 0.54 10.92
CA GLY A 312 17.76 0.44 9.75
C GLY A 312 16.54 1.37 9.82
N ALA A 313 15.92 1.53 11.00
CA ALA A 313 14.83 2.49 11.20
C ALA A 313 15.27 3.95 10.98
N MET A 314 16.46 4.34 11.46
CA MET A 314 17.00 5.69 11.19
C MET A 314 17.23 5.92 9.70
N LEU A 315 17.81 4.95 9.00
CA LEU A 315 18.07 5.06 7.56
C LEU A 315 16.77 5.13 6.74
N ILE A 316 15.75 4.38 7.16
CA ILE A 316 14.39 4.47 6.62
C ILE A 316 13.81 5.88 6.76
N MET A 317 13.89 6.48 7.96
CA MET A 317 13.35 7.81 8.24
C MET A 317 14.05 8.89 7.40
N MET A 318 15.37 8.79 7.21
CA MET A 318 16.12 9.69 6.33
C MET A 318 15.69 9.54 4.86
N GLY A 319 15.51 8.31 4.39
CA GLY A 319 15.03 8.04 3.02
C GLY A 319 13.65 8.63 2.76
N LEU A 320 12.71 8.39 3.68
CA LEU A 320 11.34 8.94 3.63
C LEU A 320 11.32 10.46 3.56
N TYR A 321 12.12 11.11 4.42
CA TYR A 321 12.24 12.57 4.43
C TYR A 321 12.72 13.11 3.08
N SER A 322 13.75 12.47 2.51
CA SER A 322 14.30 12.86 1.20
C SER A 322 13.25 12.75 0.08
N VAL A 323 12.44 11.68 0.06
CA VAL A 323 11.35 11.54 -0.93
C VAL A 323 10.25 12.59 -0.74
N LEU A 324 9.82 12.82 0.51
CA LEU A 324 8.81 13.83 0.83
C LEU A 324 9.26 15.24 0.45
N TRP A 325 10.53 15.56 0.70
CA TRP A 325 11.15 16.79 0.25
C TRP A 325 11.12 16.90 -1.28
N GLY A 326 11.62 15.87 -1.99
CA GLY A 326 11.65 15.85 -3.45
C GLY A 326 10.27 16.05 -4.08
N LYS A 327 9.23 15.46 -3.50
CA LYS A 327 7.85 15.67 -3.94
C LYS A 327 7.31 17.07 -3.64
N THR A 328 7.65 17.62 -2.48
CA THR A 328 7.22 18.99 -2.12
C THR A 328 7.86 20.01 -3.05
N GLU A 329 9.13 19.80 -3.40
CA GLU A 329 9.85 20.67 -4.33
C GLU A 329 9.34 20.55 -5.77
N GLU A 330 9.04 19.34 -6.25
CA GLU A 330 8.37 19.14 -7.54
C GLU A 330 7.07 19.93 -7.64
N GLN A 331 6.19 19.82 -6.64
CA GLN A 331 4.92 20.56 -6.60
C GLN A 331 5.12 22.08 -6.60
N ARG A 332 6.16 22.57 -5.91
CA ARG A 332 6.50 23.99 -5.89
C ARG A 332 6.95 24.47 -7.27
N ILE A 333 7.71 23.65 -7.98
CA ILE A 333 8.18 23.96 -9.33
C ILE A 333 7.01 23.95 -10.32
N GLU A 334 6.11 22.96 -10.24
CA GLU A 334 4.90 22.89 -11.08
C GLU A 334 4.00 24.12 -10.85
N ALA A 335 3.74 24.48 -9.59
CA ALA A 335 2.95 25.67 -9.25
C ALA A 335 3.60 26.99 -9.74
N GLY A 336 4.93 27.08 -9.68
CA GLY A 336 5.66 28.24 -10.19
C GLY A 336 5.76 28.30 -11.73
N GLN A 337 5.54 27.17 -12.43
CA GLN A 337 5.42 27.14 -13.89
C GLN A 337 4.02 27.57 -14.34
N ASP A 338 2.96 27.12 -13.66
CA ASP A 338 1.58 27.58 -13.90
C ASP A 338 1.43 29.10 -13.67
N GLU A 339 2.09 29.64 -12.63
CA GLU A 339 2.13 31.10 -12.38
C GLU A 339 2.92 31.89 -13.42
N LYS A 340 3.85 31.28 -14.16
CA LYS A 340 4.63 31.93 -15.22
C LYS A 340 3.99 31.82 -16.60
N GLU A 341 3.25 30.75 -16.87
CA GLU A 341 2.48 30.61 -18.11
C GLU A 341 1.24 31.52 -18.11
N SER A 342 0.60 31.74 -16.95
CA SER A 342 -0.54 32.67 -16.79
C SER A 342 -0.28 34.12 -17.30
N PRO A 343 0.80 34.82 -16.91
CA PRO A 343 1.10 36.16 -17.41
C PRO A 343 1.53 36.18 -18.87
N LEU A 344 2.22 35.13 -19.36
CA LEU A 344 2.63 35.05 -20.78
C LEU A 344 1.42 34.83 -21.70
N THR A 345 0.46 34.00 -21.27
CA THR A 345 -0.78 33.75 -22.00
C THR A 345 -1.69 34.98 -21.97
N LYS A 346 -1.70 35.73 -20.86
CA LYS A 346 -2.37 37.04 -20.77
C LYS A 346 -1.75 38.07 -21.72
N HIS A 347 -0.42 38.14 -21.81
CA HIS A 347 0.26 39.10 -22.69
C HIS A 347 0.01 38.79 -24.17
N LEU A 348 -0.02 37.51 -24.55
CA LEU A 348 -0.33 37.08 -25.93
C LEU A 348 -1.80 37.33 -26.30
N LEU A 349 -2.74 37.13 -25.36
CA LEU A 349 -4.16 37.45 -25.57
C LEU A 349 -4.42 38.97 -25.59
N ASP A 350 -3.69 39.76 -24.81
CA ASP A 350 -3.76 41.23 -24.85
C ASP A 350 -3.11 41.81 -26.12
N ASP A 351 -2.04 41.18 -26.63
CA ASP A 351 -1.41 41.58 -27.90
C ASP A 351 -2.31 41.20 -29.11
N ASP A 352 -2.94 40.03 -29.11
CA ASP A 352 -3.92 39.64 -30.15
C ASP A 352 -5.18 40.55 -30.12
N ALA A 353 -5.65 40.93 -28.93
CA ALA A 353 -6.77 41.86 -28.77
C ALA A 353 -6.41 43.27 -29.26
N LYS A 354 -5.19 43.77 -28.98
CA LYS A 354 -4.70 45.05 -29.51
C LYS A 354 -4.50 45.04 -31.03
N ILE A 355 -4.05 43.92 -31.60
CA ILE A 355 -3.91 43.77 -33.05
C ILE A 355 -5.29 43.79 -33.72
N GLN A 356 -6.29 43.10 -33.15
CA GLN A 356 -7.68 43.18 -33.65
C GLN A 356 -8.26 44.59 -33.56
N GLU A 357 -8.01 45.31 -32.46
CA GLU A 357 -8.49 46.69 -32.28
C GLU A 357 -7.86 47.65 -33.30
N TYR A 358 -6.55 47.50 -33.58
CA TYR A 358 -5.85 48.31 -34.60
C TYR A 358 -6.33 48.01 -36.03
N THR A 359 -6.70 46.76 -36.32
CA THR A 359 -7.22 46.37 -37.64
C THR A 359 -8.65 46.87 -37.86
N THR A 360 -9.47 46.96 -36.81
CA THR A 360 -10.84 47.49 -36.91
C THR A 360 -10.95 49.01 -37.01
N VAL A 361 -9.93 49.76 -36.58
CA VAL A 361 -9.93 51.24 -36.63
C VAL A 361 -9.38 51.77 -37.97
N SER A 362 -8.69 50.93 -38.74
CA SER A 362 -8.11 51.28 -40.05
C SER A 362 -9.11 51.23 -41.23
N ASP A 363 -10.31 50.68 -41.04
CA ASP A 363 -11.32 50.48 -42.09
C ASP A 363 -12.55 51.40 -41.90
N ILE A 364 -12.33 52.71 -41.82
CA ILE A 364 -13.38 53.71 -42.00
C ILE A 364 -12.96 54.64 -43.16
N PRO A 365 -13.64 54.60 -44.32
CA PRO A 365 -13.34 55.46 -45.47
C PRO A 365 -13.61 56.95 -45.22
#